data_AF-A0A258BKR7-F1
#
_entry.id   AF-A0A258BKR7-F1
#
_cell.length_a   1.000
_cell.length_b   1.000
_cell.length_c   1.000
_cell.angle_alpha   90.00
_cell.angle_beta   90.00
_cell.angle_gamma   90.00
#
_symmetry.space_group_name_H-M   'P 1'
#
loop_
_entity.id
_entity.type
_entity.pdbx_description
1 polymer ?
#
loop_
_entity_poly.entity_id
_entity_poly.type
_entity_poly.pdbx_seq_one_letter_code
_entity_poly.pdbx_strand_id
1 'polypeptide(L)'
;MTGQLPPKRQSHVSNDRPIASITWVDLTFQRHRVEQWIRFGHPCREQVIDRQRRRVGFASGAIFGCVRWAGNDHGTVAARLVILRAVFRTEPFQTLGFVHPGAEILLQLDGWPRVKRTLEIIDAIEALGIDPTAVAPDHWRHVHNRLAAGQSPSIYSSARHAAWLARRRIWP
;
A
#
# COMPACT_ATOMS: atom_id res chain seq x y z
N MET A 1 31.67 -54.59 -6.60
CA MET A 1 31.00 -53.32 -7.00
C MET A 1 29.84 -53.10 -6.03
N THR A 2 30.02 -52.27 -5.01
CA THR A 2 28.93 -51.96 -4.06
C THR A 2 28.94 -50.45 -3.89
N GLY A 3 28.02 -49.79 -4.60
CA GLY A 3 27.94 -48.34 -4.68
C GLY A 3 27.53 -47.72 -3.35
N GLN A 4 28.33 -46.75 -2.90
CA GLN A 4 27.98 -45.83 -1.81
C GLN A 4 26.80 -44.96 -2.24
N LEU A 5 25.74 -44.95 -1.44
CA LEU A 5 24.63 -44.01 -1.56
C LEU A 5 25.15 -42.59 -1.26
N PRO A 6 24.78 -41.57 -2.06
CA PRO A 6 25.14 -40.19 -1.77
C PRO A 6 24.42 -39.71 -0.49
N PRO A 7 25.01 -38.78 0.28
CA PRO A 7 24.36 -38.26 1.47
C PRO A 7 23.04 -37.57 1.10
N LYS A 8 21.97 -37.95 1.80
CA LYS A 8 20.66 -37.30 1.73
C LYS A 8 20.85 -35.80 1.99
N ARG A 9 20.54 -35.00 0.97
CA ARG A 9 20.45 -33.54 1.05
C ARG A 9 19.35 -33.22 2.07
N GLN A 10 19.74 -32.89 3.30
CA GLN A 10 18.83 -32.35 4.29
C GLN A 10 18.33 -31.01 3.73
N SER A 11 17.08 -30.97 3.29
CA SER A 11 16.39 -29.72 3.01
C SER A 11 16.33 -28.95 4.32
N HIS A 12 17.23 -27.99 4.49
CA HIS A 12 17.06 -26.92 5.46
C HIS A 12 15.75 -26.23 5.10
N VAL A 13 14.69 -26.57 5.83
CA VAL A 13 13.48 -25.75 5.86
C VAL A 13 13.92 -24.48 6.57
N SER A 14 14.41 -23.51 5.81
CA SER A 14 14.72 -22.19 6.33
C SER A 14 13.41 -21.61 6.85
N ASN A 15 13.23 -21.69 8.16
CA ASN A 15 12.13 -21.06 8.88
C ASN A 15 12.41 -19.54 8.95
N ASP A 16 12.59 -18.93 7.78
CA ASP A 16 13.09 -17.57 7.63
C ASP A 16 11.94 -16.61 7.89
N ARG A 17 11.70 -16.37 9.18
CA ARG A 17 10.67 -15.45 9.63
C ARG A 17 11.01 -14.06 9.07
N PRO A 18 10.10 -13.41 8.34
CA PRO A 18 10.40 -12.15 7.69
C PRO A 18 10.79 -11.10 8.74
N ILE A 19 11.92 -10.43 8.52
CA ILE A 19 12.49 -9.50 9.49
C ILE A 19 11.71 -8.19 9.42
N ALA A 20 11.12 -7.80 10.54
CA ALA A 20 10.36 -6.56 10.66
C ALA A 20 11.21 -5.33 10.28
N SER A 21 10.58 -4.41 9.56
CA SER A 21 11.12 -3.11 9.17
C SER A 21 10.08 -2.01 9.33
N ILE A 22 10.55 -0.78 9.19
CA ILE A 22 9.71 0.41 9.06
C ILE A 22 9.83 0.89 7.64
N THR A 23 8.69 1.01 6.95
CA THR A 23 8.59 1.76 5.70
C THR A 23 8.29 3.21 6.05
N TRP A 24 9.17 4.12 5.64
CA TRP A 24 9.04 5.55 5.86
C TRP A 24 8.43 6.24 4.65
N VAL A 25 7.56 7.21 4.88
CA VAL A 25 6.90 8.00 3.85
C VAL A 25 7.17 9.48 4.11
N ASP A 26 7.87 10.13 3.18
CA ASP A 26 8.10 11.57 3.20
C ASP A 26 6.86 12.31 2.71
N LEU A 27 6.34 13.21 3.53
CA LEU A 27 5.19 14.04 3.24
C LEU A 27 5.64 15.50 3.14
N THR A 28 5.25 16.15 2.05
CA THR A 28 5.50 17.57 1.80
C THR A 28 4.18 18.32 1.74
N PHE A 29 4.09 19.41 2.49
CA PHE A 29 2.98 20.35 2.48
C PHE A 29 3.49 21.76 2.16
N GLN A 30 3.33 22.14 0.90
CA GLN A 30 3.59 23.45 0.35
C GLN A 30 2.29 23.98 -0.24
N ARG A 31 1.63 24.85 0.53
CA ARG A 31 0.35 25.44 0.15
C ARG A 31 0.41 25.97 -1.29
N HIS A 32 -0.60 25.63 -2.08
CA HIS A 32 -0.74 26.00 -3.51
C HIS A 32 0.29 25.41 -4.48
N ARG A 33 1.26 24.60 -4.01
CA ARG A 33 2.29 23.99 -4.86
C ARG A 33 2.23 22.47 -4.83
N VAL A 34 2.47 21.87 -3.68
CA VAL A 34 2.53 20.42 -3.49
C VAL A 34 1.95 20.09 -2.14
N GLU A 35 0.91 19.27 -2.12
CA GLU A 35 0.28 18.79 -0.90
C GLU A 35 0.28 17.28 -0.93
N GLN A 36 0.88 16.67 0.09
CA GLN A 36 0.92 15.23 0.25
C GLN A 36 0.46 14.84 1.65
N TRP A 37 -0.49 13.91 1.72
CA TRP A 37 -1.05 13.43 2.99
C TRP A 37 -1.41 11.96 2.92
N ILE A 38 -1.52 11.35 4.10
CA ILE A 38 -2.03 9.98 4.26
C ILE A 38 -3.56 10.05 4.25
N ARG A 39 -4.21 9.39 3.28
CA ARG A 39 -5.68 9.29 3.22
C ARG A 39 -6.22 8.28 4.23
N PHE A 40 -5.51 7.18 4.44
CA PHE A 40 -5.80 6.19 5.46
C PHE A 40 -4.53 5.42 5.81
N GLY A 41 -4.49 4.80 6.98
CA GLY A 41 -3.32 4.06 7.48
C GLY A 41 -2.96 4.50 8.89
N HIS A 42 -2.39 3.57 9.65
CA HIS A 42 -2.00 3.78 11.04
C HIS A 42 -0.48 3.91 11.16
N PRO A 43 0.10 5.12 11.10
CA PRO A 43 1.53 5.29 11.27
C PRO A 43 1.94 4.91 12.69
N CYS A 44 3.03 4.14 12.82
CA CYS A 44 3.60 3.75 14.10
C CYS A 44 4.72 4.68 14.57
N ARG A 45 5.20 5.57 13.70
CA ARG A 45 6.21 6.61 13.99
C ARG A 45 5.93 7.87 13.20
N GLU A 46 6.36 9.00 13.73
CA GLU A 46 6.36 10.29 13.05
C GLU A 46 7.64 11.07 13.38
N GLN A 47 8.16 11.77 12.38
CA GLN A 47 9.31 12.66 12.51
C GLN A 47 9.03 13.94 11.74
N VAL A 48 9.01 15.08 12.44
CA VAL A 48 8.93 16.40 11.81
C VAL A 48 10.35 16.76 11.33
N ILE A 49 10.48 17.12 10.05
CA ILE A 49 11.76 17.54 9.46
C ILE A 49 11.85 19.07 9.53
N ASP A 50 10.82 19.75 9.03
CA ASP A 50 10.65 21.19 9.13
C ASP A 50 9.15 21.56 9.04
N ARG A 51 8.84 22.85 8.88
CA ARG A 51 7.46 23.35 8.81
C ARG A 51 6.66 22.80 7.62
N GLN A 52 7.31 22.40 6.54
CA GLN A 52 6.67 21.94 5.30
C GLN A 52 6.88 20.44 5.05
N ARG A 53 7.75 19.78 5.81
CA ARG A 53 8.12 18.38 5.60
C ARG A 53 8.06 17.59 6.89
N ARG A 54 7.43 16.43 6.80
CA ARG A 54 7.46 15.41 7.85
C ARG A 54 7.58 14.04 7.23
N ARG A 55 7.96 13.06 8.04
CA ARG A 55 8.03 11.66 7.64
C ARG A 55 7.22 10.82 8.61
N VAL A 56 6.41 9.91 8.09
CA VAL A 56 5.63 8.94 8.88
C VAL A 56 6.09 7.53 8.58
N GLY A 57 6.14 6.69 9.62
CA GLY A 57 6.62 5.31 9.54
C GLY A 57 5.49 4.32 9.70
N PHE A 58 5.49 3.27 8.88
CA PHE A 58 4.53 2.17 8.92
C PHE A 58 5.27 0.85 9.21
N ALA A 59 4.69 0.03 10.09
CA ALA A 59 5.21 -1.30 10.39
C ALA A 59 5.06 -2.22 9.18
N SER A 60 5.98 -3.17 8.98
CA SER A 60 5.86 -4.19 7.93
C SER A 60 4.48 -4.87 7.92
N GLY A 61 3.92 -5.04 6.72
CA GLY A 61 2.58 -5.56 6.50
C GLY A 61 1.45 -4.52 6.58
N ALA A 62 1.70 -3.32 7.12
CA ALA A 62 0.69 -2.27 7.18
C ALA A 62 0.32 -1.77 5.77
N ILE A 63 -0.99 -1.68 5.51
CA ILE A 63 -1.54 -1.10 4.28
C ILE A 63 -1.91 0.35 4.56
N PHE A 64 -1.56 1.26 3.66
CA PHE A 64 -1.86 2.69 3.80
C PHE A 64 -2.05 3.35 2.43
N GLY A 65 -2.84 4.42 2.40
CA GLY A 65 -3.10 5.23 1.22
C GLY A 65 -2.45 6.61 1.34
N CYS A 66 -1.73 7.04 0.31
CA CYS A 66 -1.13 8.38 0.24
C CYS A 66 -1.67 9.11 -1.00
N VAL A 67 -2.06 10.37 -0.80
CA VAL A 67 -2.49 11.26 -1.88
C VAL A 67 -1.44 12.35 -2.04
N ARG A 68 -1.11 12.66 -3.28
CA ARG A 68 -0.28 13.79 -3.67
C ARG A 68 -1.04 14.64 -4.67
N TRP A 69 -1.25 15.90 -4.32
CA TRP A 69 -1.76 16.94 -5.18
C TRP A 69 -0.64 17.92 -5.49
N ALA A 70 -0.55 18.38 -6.73
CA ALA A 70 0.32 19.49 -7.10
C ALA A 70 -0.42 20.43 -8.05
N GLY A 71 -0.53 21.70 -7.65
CA GLY A 71 -0.97 22.77 -8.52
C GLY A 71 0.21 23.24 -9.36
N ASN A 72 -0.03 23.55 -10.64
CA ASN A 72 0.93 24.32 -11.42
C ASN A 72 0.34 25.68 -11.80
N ASP A 73 1.21 26.65 -12.07
CA ASP A 73 0.84 28.04 -12.39
C ASP A 73 0.06 28.17 -13.72
N HIS A 74 -0.10 27.07 -14.47
CA HIS A 74 -0.77 26.99 -15.76
C HIS A 74 -2.15 26.31 -15.69
N GLY A 75 -2.68 26.04 -14.49
CA GLY A 75 -4.02 25.48 -14.29
C GLY A 75 -4.14 23.95 -14.39
N THR A 76 -3.06 23.23 -14.69
CA THR A 76 -3.04 21.75 -14.70
C THR A 76 -2.70 21.21 -13.32
N VAL A 77 -3.71 20.66 -12.66
CA VAL A 77 -3.55 19.94 -11.40
C VAL A 77 -3.03 18.53 -11.65
N ALA A 78 -1.86 18.21 -11.11
CA ALA A 78 -1.35 16.85 -11.05
C ALA A 78 -1.81 16.18 -9.75
N ALA A 79 -2.74 15.24 -9.84
CA ALA A 79 -3.17 14.41 -8.71
C ALA A 79 -2.65 12.98 -8.87
N ARG A 80 -2.17 12.40 -7.77
CA ARG A 80 -1.77 11.00 -7.67
C ARG A 80 -2.30 10.40 -6.37
N LEU A 81 -2.77 9.17 -6.43
CA LEU A 81 -3.11 8.36 -5.27
C LEU A 81 -2.37 7.03 -5.37
N VAL A 82 -1.71 6.65 -4.29
CA VAL A 82 -1.09 5.33 -4.13
C VAL A 82 -1.65 4.62 -2.90
N ILE A 83 -1.87 3.31 -3.02
CA ILE A 83 -2.14 2.41 -1.90
C ILE A 83 -1.01 1.40 -1.86
N LEU A 84 -0.36 1.32 -0.71
CA LEU A 84 0.90 0.61 -0.51
C LEU A 84 0.78 -0.37 0.64
N ARG A 85 1.57 -1.44 0.59
CA ARG A 85 1.88 -2.28 1.75
C ARG A 85 3.34 -2.10 2.14
N ALA A 86 3.58 -1.76 3.41
CA ALA A 86 4.91 -1.71 3.99
C ALA A 86 5.55 -3.11 3.94
N VAL A 87 6.80 -3.19 3.47
CA VAL A 87 7.49 -4.46 3.23
C VAL A 87 8.33 -4.88 4.44
N PHE A 88 8.61 -6.18 4.52
CA PHE A 88 9.63 -6.73 5.41
C PHE A 88 11.02 -6.57 4.78
N ARG A 89 12.11 -6.64 5.57
CA ARG A 89 13.47 -6.33 5.08
C ARG A 89 13.95 -7.19 3.91
N THR A 90 13.46 -8.42 3.83
CA THR A 90 13.85 -9.41 2.82
C THR A 90 12.85 -9.54 1.67
N GLU A 91 11.72 -8.81 1.74
CA GLU A 91 10.71 -8.85 0.69
C GLU A 91 11.10 -7.98 -0.52
N PRO A 92 10.77 -8.40 -1.74
CA PRO A 92 10.89 -7.53 -2.91
C PRO A 92 9.96 -6.32 -2.76
N PHE A 93 10.42 -5.17 -3.23
CA PHE A 93 9.67 -3.92 -3.17
C PHE A 93 9.84 -3.09 -4.44
N GLN A 94 8.93 -2.15 -4.63
CA GLN A 94 9.00 -1.13 -5.66
C GLN A 94 9.39 0.22 -5.01
N THR A 95 10.16 1.01 -5.73
CA THR A 95 10.63 2.31 -5.25
C THR A 95 9.68 3.43 -5.65
N LEU A 96 9.42 4.33 -4.71
CA LEU A 96 8.70 5.58 -4.93
C LEU A 96 9.56 6.67 -4.31
N GLY A 97 9.73 7.82 -4.98
CA GLY A 97 10.68 8.85 -4.54
C GLY A 97 10.44 9.43 -3.15
N PHE A 98 9.28 9.15 -2.54
CA PHE A 98 8.90 9.57 -1.19
C PHE A 98 8.70 8.39 -0.22
N VAL A 99 9.08 7.16 -0.59
CA VAL A 99 8.90 5.95 0.23
C VAL A 99 10.23 5.21 0.37
N HIS A 100 10.65 4.95 1.62
CA HIS A 100 11.96 4.38 1.94
C HIS A 100 11.84 3.13 2.83
N PRO A 101 12.48 2.00 2.50
CA PRO A 101 13.27 1.75 1.29
C PRO A 101 12.42 1.60 0.01
N GLY A 102 11.12 1.38 0.19
CA GLY A 102 10.13 1.14 -0.84
C GLY A 102 8.90 0.50 -0.22
N ALA A 103 7.98 0.05 -1.08
CA ALA A 103 6.77 -0.65 -0.66
C ALA A 103 6.30 -1.61 -1.76
N GLU A 104 5.37 -2.49 -1.44
CA GLU A 104 4.58 -3.16 -2.45
C GLU A 104 3.45 -2.21 -2.90
N ILE A 105 3.35 -1.96 -4.20
CA ILE A 105 2.29 -1.11 -4.76
C ILE A 105 1.06 -1.96 -5.03
N LEU A 106 -0.02 -1.69 -4.28
CA LEU A 106 -1.31 -2.33 -4.49
C LEU A 106 -2.17 -1.56 -5.52
N LEU A 107 -2.03 -0.24 -5.53
CA LEU A 107 -2.67 0.65 -6.49
C LEU A 107 -1.81 1.90 -6.65
N GLN A 108 -1.61 2.34 -7.90
CA GLN A 108 -1.06 3.66 -8.21
C GLN A 108 -1.82 4.24 -9.39
N LEU A 109 -2.45 5.40 -9.20
CA LEU A 109 -3.21 6.08 -10.25
C LEU A 109 -2.88 7.57 -10.27
N ASP A 110 -2.76 8.09 -11.47
CA ASP A 110 -2.54 9.50 -11.78
C ASP A 110 -3.79 10.10 -12.44
N GLY A 111 -3.94 11.42 -12.29
CA GLY A 111 -5.02 12.19 -12.88
C GLY A 111 -6.25 12.29 -11.97
N TRP A 112 -6.81 13.49 -11.90
CA TRP A 112 -7.93 13.79 -10.99
C TRP A 112 -9.14 12.86 -11.14
N PRO A 113 -9.62 12.49 -12.35
CA PRO A 113 -10.81 11.62 -12.47
C PRO A 113 -10.62 10.25 -11.80
N ARG A 114 -9.45 9.63 -11.97
CA ARG A 114 -9.13 8.31 -11.38
C ARG A 114 -8.88 8.41 -9.88
N VAL A 115 -8.18 9.46 -9.45
CA VAL A 115 -7.96 9.74 -8.02
C VAL A 115 -9.29 9.95 -7.30
N LYS A 116 -10.17 10.81 -7.84
CA LYS A 116 -11.50 11.05 -7.30
C LYS A 116 -12.30 9.75 -7.20
N ARG A 117 -12.33 8.95 -8.26
CA ARG A 117 -13.04 7.66 -8.23
C ARG A 117 -12.50 6.70 -7.19
N THR A 118 -11.19 6.70 -6.97
CA THR A 118 -10.56 5.88 -5.93
C THR A 118 -10.91 6.37 -4.52
N LEU A 119 -10.94 7.69 -4.31
CA LEU A 119 -11.41 8.29 -3.05
C LEU A 119 -12.85 7.89 -2.75
N GLU A 120 -13.75 7.97 -3.74
CA GLU A 120 -15.15 7.54 -3.60
C GLU A 120 -15.27 6.05 -3.21
N ILE A 121 -14.39 5.19 -3.71
CA ILE A 121 -14.35 3.76 -3.33
C ILE A 121 -13.89 3.59 -1.89
N ILE A 122 -12.88 4.36 -1.45
CA ILE A 122 -12.42 4.35 -0.05
C ILE A 122 -13.56 4.83 0.87
N ASP A 123 -14.23 5.93 0.52
CA ASP A 123 -15.36 6.47 1.28
C ASP A 123 -16.51 5.44 1.38
N ALA A 124 -16.80 4.72 0.30
CA ALA A 124 -17.82 3.68 0.29
C ALA A 124 -17.46 2.49 1.19
N ILE A 125 -16.18 2.12 1.29
CA ILE A 125 -15.69 1.07 2.19
C ILE A 125 -15.80 1.53 3.65
N GLU A 126 -15.38 2.77 3.94
CA GLU A 126 -15.48 3.35 5.28
C GLU A 126 -16.94 3.47 5.74
N ALA A 127 -17.87 3.78 4.82
CA ALA A 127 -19.30 3.82 5.10
C ALA A 127 -19.89 2.44 5.49
N LEU A 128 -19.22 1.34 5.14
CA LEU A 128 -19.57 -0.01 5.61
C LEU A 128 -19.00 -0.32 7.01
N GLY A 129 -18.31 0.63 7.64
CA GLY A 129 -17.59 0.44 8.91
C GLY A 129 -16.32 -0.41 8.77
N ILE A 130 -15.80 -0.56 7.55
CA ILE A 130 -14.61 -1.35 7.27
C ILE A 130 -13.41 -0.41 7.21
N ASP A 131 -12.39 -0.68 8.03
CA ASP A 131 -11.11 0.02 7.93
C ASP A 131 -10.44 -0.31 6.57
N PRO A 132 -10.11 0.69 5.73
CA PRO A 132 -9.41 0.47 4.46
C PRO A 132 -8.09 -0.29 4.61
N THR A 133 -7.43 -0.22 5.77
CA THR A 133 -6.20 -0.98 6.07
C THR A 133 -6.45 -2.48 6.20
N ALA A 134 -7.70 -2.90 6.48
CA ALA A 134 -8.09 -4.29 6.64
C ALA A 134 -8.65 -4.93 5.35
N VAL A 135 -8.85 -4.12 4.31
CA VAL A 135 -9.31 -4.57 2.99
C VAL A 135 -8.28 -5.51 2.36
N ALA A 136 -8.76 -6.53 1.65
CA ALA A 136 -7.90 -7.50 0.98
C ALA A 136 -6.97 -6.80 -0.04
N PRO A 137 -5.65 -7.04 -0.02
CA PRO A 137 -4.70 -6.46 -0.98
C PRO A 137 -5.11 -6.64 -2.45
N ASP A 138 -5.65 -7.81 -2.79
CA ASP A 138 -6.12 -8.12 -4.15
C ASP A 138 -7.31 -7.27 -4.59
N HIS A 139 -8.11 -6.76 -3.65
CA HIS A 139 -9.17 -5.83 -3.99
C HIS A 139 -8.59 -4.50 -4.49
N TRP A 140 -7.54 -3.98 -3.84
CA TRP A 140 -6.87 -2.76 -4.30
C TRP A 140 -6.25 -2.94 -5.69
N ARG A 141 -5.61 -4.10 -5.95
CA ARG A 141 -5.10 -4.45 -7.28
C ARG A 141 -6.22 -4.54 -8.33
N HIS A 142 -7.37 -5.12 -7.96
CA HIS A 142 -8.57 -5.15 -8.82
C HIS A 142 -9.06 -3.74 -9.15
N VAL A 143 -9.17 -2.85 -8.16
CA VAL A 143 -9.56 -1.45 -8.36
C VAL A 143 -8.58 -0.76 -9.31
N HIS A 144 -7.27 -0.92 -9.11
CA HIS A 144 -6.24 -0.37 -10.00
C HIS A 144 -6.46 -0.83 -11.45
N ASN A 145 -6.54 -2.14 -11.68
CA ASN A 145 -6.67 -2.71 -13.01
C ASN A 145 -7.93 -2.22 -13.73
N ARG A 146 -9.06 -2.14 -13.02
CA ARG A 146 -10.34 -1.71 -13.60
C ARG A 146 -10.32 -0.22 -13.95
N LEU A 147 -9.86 0.64 -13.04
CA LEU A 147 -9.79 2.07 -13.32
C LEU A 147 -8.74 2.43 -14.38
N ALA A 148 -7.62 1.70 -14.43
CA ALA A 148 -6.61 1.84 -15.48
C ALA A 148 -7.20 1.51 -16.86
N ALA A 149 -8.06 0.49 -16.95
CA ALA A 149 -8.79 0.10 -18.14
C ALA A 149 -10.04 0.96 -18.45
N GLY A 150 -10.33 2.00 -17.65
CA GLY A 150 -11.55 2.82 -17.83
C GLY A 150 -12.85 2.10 -17.47
N GLN A 151 -12.77 1.01 -16.71
CA GLN A 151 -13.91 0.17 -16.30
C GLN A 151 -14.29 0.42 -14.85
N SER A 152 -15.54 0.10 -14.52
CA SER A 152 -16.01 0.13 -13.13
C SER A 152 -15.46 -1.06 -12.34
N PRO A 153 -14.82 -0.82 -11.18
CA PRO A 153 -14.45 -1.88 -10.24
C PRO A 153 -15.68 -2.53 -9.62
N SER A 154 -15.50 -3.78 -9.15
CA SER A 154 -16.54 -4.45 -8.37
C SER A 154 -16.60 -3.85 -6.97
N ILE A 155 -17.81 -3.69 -6.43
CA ILE A 155 -18.01 -3.15 -5.07
C ILE A 155 -17.40 -4.10 -4.03
N TYR A 156 -16.72 -3.55 -3.04
CA TYR A 156 -16.29 -4.29 -1.85
C TYR A 156 -17.46 -4.43 -0.88
N SER A 157 -17.86 -5.66 -0.57
CA SER A 157 -18.99 -5.93 0.32
C SER A 157 -18.54 -6.50 1.65
N SER A 158 -19.38 -6.36 2.69
CA SER A 158 -19.13 -6.95 4.01
C SER A 158 -18.99 -8.47 3.95
N ALA A 159 -19.75 -9.15 3.06
CA ALA A 159 -19.60 -10.59 2.84
C ALA A 159 -18.23 -10.96 2.26
N ARG A 160 -17.72 -10.17 1.28
CA ARG A 160 -16.37 -10.36 0.74
C ARG A 160 -15.30 -10.10 1.80
N HIS A 161 -15.51 -9.10 2.66
CA HIS A 161 -14.63 -8.79 3.77
C HIS A 161 -14.57 -9.93 4.80
N ALA A 162 -15.72 -10.46 5.22
CA ALA A 162 -15.79 -11.60 6.13
C ALA A 162 -15.08 -12.84 5.56
N ALA A 163 -15.30 -13.14 4.28
CA ALA A 163 -14.62 -14.25 3.61
C ALA A 163 -13.09 -14.04 3.51
N TRP A 164 -12.62 -12.80 3.39
CA TRP A 164 -11.20 -12.47 3.45
C TRP A 164 -10.62 -12.70 4.84
N LEU A 165 -11.28 -12.20 5.89
CA LEU A 165 -10.83 -12.40 7.28
C LEU A 165 -10.79 -13.88 7.67
N ALA A 166 -11.77 -14.68 7.21
CA ALA A 166 -11.77 -16.12 7.43
C ALA A 166 -10.55 -16.81 6.80
N ARG A 167 -10.18 -16.46 5.56
CA ARG A 167 -9.01 -17.02 4.88
C ARG A 167 -7.70 -16.68 5.59
N ARG A 168 -7.54 -15.43 6.06
CA ARG A 168 -6.35 -15.00 6.82
C ARG A 168 -6.14 -15.77 8.13
N ARG A 169 -7.22 -16.26 8.76
CA ARG A 169 -7.12 -17.06 9.99
C ARG A 169 -6.63 -18.49 9.73
N ILE A 170 -6.84 -19.00 8.51
CA ILE A 170 -6.50 -20.38 8.14
C ILE A 170 -5.07 -20.46 7.59
N TRP A 171 -4.52 -19.38 7.02
CA TRP A 171 -3.17 -19.31 6.47
C TRP A 171 -2.35 -18.18 7.14
N PRO A 172 -1.52 -18.49 8.16
CA PRO A 172 -0.67 -17.52 8.85
C PRO A 172 0.48 -16.99 8.00
#